data_AF-A0A9E0LV51-F1
#
_entry.id   AF-A0A9E0LV51-F1
#
_cell.length_a   1.000
_cell.length_b   1.000
_cell.length_c   1.000
_cell.angle_alpha   90.00
_cell.angle_beta   90.00
_cell.angle_gamma   90.00
#
_symmetry.space_group_name_H-M   'P 1'
#
loop_
_entity.id
_entity.type
_entity.pdbx_description
1 polymer ?
#
loop_
_entity_poly.entity_id
_entity_poly.type
_entity_poly.pdbx_seq_one_letter_code
_entity_poly.pdbx_strand_id
1 'polypeptide(L)'
;MRTSTLLRLAVVVFTVCAFAALPAWAASNKYRIQVSEGAKSDGEIVFAFSPEGVAAFEVAVPIAKGTSENAVARKIRDVLRQKLDPKAFAVEVDDGEDVLVKKAAGQPNFGLKVASNSVKAVRIGLDRE
;
A
#
# COMPACT_ATOMS: atom_id res chain seq x y z
N MET A 1 56.58 -32.61 18.68
CA MET A 1 56.42 -31.37 17.89
C MET A 1 56.49 -31.73 16.41
N ARG A 2 55.37 -31.61 15.69
CA ARG A 2 55.30 -31.30 14.24
C ARG A 2 53.84 -31.11 13.86
N THR A 3 53.50 -29.84 13.74
CA THR A 3 52.30 -29.25 13.16
C THR A 3 52.09 -29.68 11.72
N SER A 4 50.85 -29.89 11.28
CA SER A 4 50.45 -29.62 9.89
C SER A 4 48.92 -29.55 9.79
N THR A 5 48.45 -28.32 9.70
CA THR A 5 47.07 -27.90 9.49
C THR A 5 46.83 -27.89 7.98
N LEU A 6 45.84 -28.61 7.46
CA LEU A 6 45.41 -28.46 6.06
C LEU A 6 43.96 -27.96 6.01
N LEU A 7 43.89 -26.63 6.00
CA LEU A 7 43.04 -25.75 5.18
C LEU A 7 41.73 -26.35 4.64
N ARG A 8 40.61 -26.07 5.32
CA ARG A 8 39.27 -26.17 4.73
C ARG A 8 39.01 -24.90 3.92
N LEU A 9 38.99 -25.04 2.58
CA LEU A 9 38.65 -23.97 1.66
C LEU A 9 37.14 -23.67 1.78
N ALA A 10 36.77 -22.62 2.52
CA ALA A 10 35.41 -22.13 2.56
C ALA A 10 35.19 -21.18 1.37
N VAL A 11 34.50 -21.66 0.32
CA VAL A 11 34.03 -20.80 -0.76
C VAL A 11 32.82 -20.02 -0.24
N VAL A 12 33.02 -18.74 0.07
CA VAL A 12 31.93 -17.81 0.38
C VAL A 12 31.35 -17.34 -0.96
N VAL A 13 30.23 -17.94 -1.36
CA VAL A 13 29.44 -17.45 -2.50
C VAL A 13 28.71 -16.19 -2.03
N PHE A 14 29.22 -15.02 -2.40
CA PHE A 14 28.54 -13.76 -2.19
C PHE A 14 27.50 -13.60 -3.30
N THR A 15 26.30 -14.13 -3.07
CA THR A 15 25.17 -13.91 -3.98
C THR A 15 24.79 -12.43 -3.93
N VAL A 16 25.23 -11.67 -4.91
CA VAL A 16 24.72 -10.32 -5.16
C VAL A 16 23.29 -10.47 -5.66
N CYS A 17 22.32 -10.40 -4.75
CA CYS A 17 20.93 -10.18 -5.11
C CYS A 17 20.82 -8.76 -5.70
N ALA A 18 20.85 -8.66 -7.02
CA ALA A 18 20.43 -7.45 -7.70
C ALA A 18 18.96 -7.21 -7.32
N PHE A 19 18.72 -6.25 -6.43
CA PHE A 19 17.38 -5.73 -6.20
C PHE A 19 16.97 -5.03 -7.49
N ALA A 20 16.22 -5.73 -8.34
CA ALA A 20 15.50 -5.09 -9.44
C ALA A 20 14.57 -4.07 -8.79
N ALA A 21 14.86 -2.78 -8.99
CA ALA A 21 13.94 -1.72 -8.61
C ALA A 21 12.64 -1.96 -9.37
N LEU A 22 11.61 -2.43 -8.67
CA LEU A 22 10.27 -2.50 -9.21
C LEU A 22 9.92 -1.11 -9.75
N PRO A 23 9.24 -1.00 -10.90
CA PRO A 23 8.87 0.30 -11.44
C PRO A 23 8.12 1.08 -10.36
N ALA A 24 8.74 2.15 -9.87
CA ALA A 24 8.12 3.04 -8.91
C ALA A 24 6.82 3.53 -9.55
N TRP A 25 5.69 3.15 -8.97
CA TRP A 25 4.41 3.69 -9.41
C TRP A 25 4.50 5.21 -9.32
N ALA A 26 3.93 5.92 -10.29
CA ALA A 26 4.04 7.38 -10.38
C ALA A 26 3.70 8.00 -9.02
N ALA A 27 4.72 8.47 -8.31
CA ALA A 27 4.63 8.81 -6.90
C ALA A 27 4.04 10.22 -6.73
N SER A 28 3.29 10.43 -5.65
CA SER A 28 2.83 11.76 -5.25
C SER A 28 3.00 11.94 -3.74
N ASN A 29 2.92 13.19 -3.28
CA ASN A 29 2.79 13.49 -1.87
C ASN A 29 1.36 13.23 -1.35
N LYS A 30 0.38 13.13 -2.26
CA LYS A 30 -1.04 12.97 -1.92
C LYS A 30 -1.81 12.22 -3.01
N TYR A 31 -2.78 11.41 -2.58
CA TYR A 31 -3.75 10.76 -3.45
C TYR A 31 -5.16 10.93 -2.93
N ARG A 32 -6.09 11.18 -3.85
CA ARG A 32 -7.52 11.05 -3.61
C ARG A 32 -7.97 9.69 -4.11
N ILE A 33 -8.63 8.95 -3.23
CA ILE A 33 -9.32 7.71 -3.52
C ILE A 33 -10.78 8.05 -3.70
N GLN A 34 -11.24 8.04 -4.95
CA GLN A 34 -12.63 8.23 -5.29
C GLN A 34 -13.37 6.91 -5.15
N VAL A 35 -14.50 6.94 -4.46
CA VAL A 35 -15.39 5.79 -4.33
C VAL A 35 -16.65 6.05 -5.13
N SER A 36 -17.04 5.10 -5.96
CA SER A 36 -18.31 5.15 -6.66
C SER A 36 -19.09 3.87 -6.46
N GLU A 37 -20.40 4.02 -6.27
CA GLU A 37 -21.39 2.98 -6.02
C GLU A 37 -21.26 2.29 -4.65
N GLY A 38 -22.37 1.69 -4.20
CA GLY A 38 -22.41 0.80 -3.04
C GLY A 38 -22.07 -0.65 -3.38
N ALA A 39 -21.69 -1.42 -2.35
CA ALA A 39 -21.30 -2.81 -2.45
C ALA A 39 -22.50 -3.74 -2.75
N LYS A 40 -22.44 -4.45 -3.89
CA LYS A 40 -23.43 -5.47 -4.28
C LYS A 40 -23.03 -6.90 -3.92
N SER A 41 -21.83 -7.09 -3.37
CA SER A 41 -21.36 -8.34 -2.77
C SER A 41 -20.47 -8.06 -1.58
N ASP A 42 -20.24 -9.08 -0.76
CA ASP A 42 -19.07 -9.10 0.12
C ASP A 42 -17.80 -9.21 -0.73
N GLY A 43 -16.69 -8.75 -0.16
CA GLY A 43 -15.38 -8.84 -0.77
C GLY A 43 -14.38 -7.94 -0.06
N GLU A 44 -13.30 -7.64 -0.77
CA GLU A 44 -12.26 -6.73 -0.30
C GLU A 44 -11.68 -5.90 -1.44
N ILE A 45 -11.17 -4.74 -1.05
CA ILE A 45 -10.40 -3.85 -1.90
C ILE A 45 -8.98 -3.82 -1.34
N VAL A 46 -7.99 -4.20 -2.15
CA VAL A 46 -6.59 -4.22 -1.75
C VAL A 46 -5.86 -3.03 -2.36
N PHE A 47 -5.31 -2.19 -1.49
CA PHE A 47 -4.48 -1.05 -1.87
C PHE A 47 -3.02 -1.40 -1.71
N ALA A 48 -2.23 -1.19 -2.75
CA ALA A 48 -0.78 -1.35 -2.68
C ALA A 48 -0.11 0.03 -2.59
N PHE A 49 0.79 0.15 -1.62
CA PHE A 49 1.60 1.34 -1.33
C PHE A 49 3.05 1.06 -1.70
N SER A 50 3.70 2.01 -2.38
CA SER A 50 5.12 1.96 -2.73
C SER A 50 5.78 3.29 -2.40
N PRO A 51 6.12 3.56 -1.12
CA PRO A 51 6.88 4.75 -0.74
C PRO A 51 8.28 4.69 -1.35
N GLU A 52 8.80 5.83 -1.83
CA GLU A 52 10.13 5.89 -2.43
C GLU A 52 11.21 5.45 -1.42
N GLY A 53 12.08 4.53 -1.84
CA GLY A 53 13.15 4.00 -0.99
C GLY A 53 12.68 3.03 0.11
N VAL A 54 11.40 2.67 0.17
CA VAL A 54 10.83 1.71 1.12
C VAL A 54 10.23 0.53 0.35
N ALA A 55 10.23 -0.66 0.96
CA ALA A 55 9.56 -1.82 0.38
C ALA A 55 8.06 -1.57 0.22
N ALA A 56 7.50 -1.99 -0.91
CA ALA A 56 6.07 -1.92 -1.15
C ALA A 56 5.30 -2.85 -0.20
N PHE A 57 4.09 -2.46 0.17
CA PHE A 57 3.20 -3.22 1.05
C PHE A 57 1.74 -3.04 0.65
N GLU A 58 0.88 -3.94 1.12
CA GLU A 58 -0.54 -3.95 0.79
C GLU A 58 -1.42 -3.80 2.03
N VAL A 59 -2.58 -3.16 1.85
CA VAL A 59 -3.63 -3.05 2.86
C VAL A 59 -4.94 -3.51 2.26
N ALA A 60 -5.49 -4.59 2.79
CA ALA A 60 -6.80 -5.11 2.43
C ALA A 60 -7.90 -4.43 3.27
N VAL A 61 -8.95 -3.95 2.59
CA VAL A 61 -10.13 -3.34 3.18
C VAL A 61 -11.33 -4.25 2.94
N PRO A 62 -11.81 -4.99 3.96
CA PRO A 62 -12.98 -5.82 3.81
C PRO A 62 -14.25 -4.96 3.75
N ILE A 63 -15.11 -5.26 2.77
CA ILE A 63 -16.38 -4.58 2.53
C ILE A 63 -17.52 -5.60 2.54
N ALA A 64 -18.51 -5.36 3.38
CA ALA A 64 -19.71 -6.19 3.42
C ALA A 64 -20.69 -5.77 2.32
N LYS A 65 -21.48 -6.72 1.83
CA LYS A 65 -22.61 -6.46 0.93
C LYS A 65 -23.57 -5.44 1.56
N GLY A 66 -24.07 -4.52 0.73
CA GLY A 66 -25.02 -3.49 1.16
C GLY A 66 -24.37 -2.26 1.80
N THR A 67 -23.04 -2.23 1.94
CA THR A 67 -22.32 -1.01 2.35
C THR A 67 -22.55 0.09 1.31
N SER A 68 -23.12 1.23 1.71
CA SER A 68 -23.32 2.38 0.82
C SER A 68 -21.98 3.02 0.42
N GLU A 69 -21.96 3.78 -0.66
CA GLU A 69 -20.76 4.45 -1.19
C GLU A 69 -19.98 5.22 -0.11
N ASN A 70 -20.64 6.14 0.59
CA ASN A 70 -20.02 6.94 1.65
C ASN A 70 -19.56 6.06 2.83
N ALA A 71 -20.23 4.93 3.08
CA ALA A 71 -19.81 3.98 4.11
C ALA A 71 -18.58 3.17 3.66
N VAL A 72 -18.43 2.87 2.37
CA VAL A 72 -17.21 2.29 1.80
C VAL A 72 -16.05 3.27 1.96
N ALA A 73 -16.23 4.56 1.62
CA ALA A 73 -15.20 5.59 1.81
C ALA A 73 -14.75 5.69 3.27
N ARG A 74 -15.70 5.78 4.21
CA ARG A 74 -15.38 5.77 5.66
C ARG A 74 -14.64 4.50 6.09
N LYS A 75 -15.04 3.33 5.58
CA LYS A 75 -14.39 2.06 5.89
C LYS A 75 -12.95 2.01 5.38
N ILE A 76 -12.69 2.50 4.16
CA ILE A 76 -11.34 2.64 3.61
C ILE A 76 -10.50 3.54 4.52
N ARG A 77 -11.00 4.75 4.86
CA ARG A 77 -10.32 5.67 5.79
C ARG A 77 -9.96 4.97 7.10
N ASP A 78 -10.92 4.30 7.73
CA ASP A 78 -10.72 3.71 9.06
C ASP A 78 -9.69 2.58 9.04
N VAL A 79 -9.76 1.71 8.03
CA VAL A 79 -8.78 0.62 7.88
C VAL A 79 -7.39 1.18 7.57
N LEU A 80 -7.27 2.17 6.68
CA LEU A 80 -5.98 2.78 6.38
C LEU A 80 -5.40 3.50 7.61
N ARG A 81 -6.19 4.24 8.38
CA ARG A 81 -5.75 4.84 9.66
C ARG A 81 -5.25 3.80 10.66
N GLN A 82 -5.86 2.61 10.68
CA GLN A 82 -5.46 1.54 11.58
C GLN A 82 -4.16 0.86 11.14
N LYS A 83 -3.92 0.77 9.82
CA LYS A 83 -2.83 -0.04 9.25
C LYS A 83 -1.60 0.76 8.86
N LEU A 84 -1.74 2.03 8.53
CA LEU A 84 -0.63 2.91 8.18
C LEU A 84 -0.01 3.50 9.45
N ASP A 85 1.31 3.70 9.44
CA ASP A 85 1.98 4.46 10.49
C ASP A 85 1.50 5.92 10.45
N PRO A 86 0.86 6.44 11.50
CA PRO A 86 0.38 7.83 11.54
C PRO A 86 1.50 8.86 11.49
N LYS A 87 2.76 8.48 11.73
CA LYS A 87 3.93 9.34 11.52
C LYS A 87 4.37 9.40 10.05
N ALA A 88 3.95 8.42 9.25
CA ALA A 88 4.26 8.33 7.83
C ALA A 88 3.13 8.90 6.95
N PHE A 89 1.87 8.67 7.35
CA PHE A 89 0.70 9.02 6.57
C PHE A 89 -0.39 9.71 7.39
N ALA A 90 -1.08 10.67 6.78
CA ALA A 90 -2.34 11.21 7.24
C ALA A 90 -3.46 10.74 6.29
N VAL A 91 -4.57 10.28 6.84
CA VAL A 91 -5.72 9.78 6.07
C VAL A 91 -6.98 10.48 6.55
N GLU A 92 -7.77 11.03 5.65
CA GLU A 92 -9.01 11.76 5.95
C GLU A 92 -10.09 11.48 4.90
N VAL A 93 -11.34 11.78 5.25
CA VAL A 93 -12.46 11.74 4.30
C VAL A 93 -12.70 13.17 3.83
N ASP A 94 -12.91 13.34 2.53
CA ASP A 94 -13.23 14.61 1.89
C ASP A 94 -14.72 14.59 1.48
N ASP A 95 -15.48 15.56 1.99
CA ASP A 95 -16.94 15.74 1.81
C ASP A 95 -17.83 14.48 2.02
N GLY A 96 -17.30 13.43 2.63
CA GLY A 96 -18.05 12.21 2.96
C GLY A 96 -17.98 11.10 1.92
N GLU A 97 -17.38 11.34 0.75
CA GLU A 97 -17.44 10.46 -0.43
C GLU A 97 -16.06 9.98 -0.88
N ASP A 98 -15.02 10.81 -0.71
CA ASP A 98 -13.65 10.46 -1.07
C ASP A 98 -12.75 10.25 0.15
N VAL A 99 -11.62 9.58 -0.06
CA VAL A 99 -10.57 9.43 0.95
C VAL A 99 -9.28 10.07 0.46
N LEU A 100 -8.74 11.00 1.23
CA LEU A 100 -7.48 11.67 0.95
C LEU A 100 -6.37 11.02 1.79
N VAL A 101 -5.33 10.53 1.12
CA VAL A 101 -4.13 9.96 1.74
C VAL A 101 -2.94 10.87 1.45
N LYS A 102 -2.30 11.37 2.49
CA LYS A 102 -1.20 12.33 2.42
C LYS A 102 0.03 11.73 3.09
N LYS A 103 1.21 11.96 2.52
CA LYS A 103 2.46 11.73 3.27
C LYS A 103 2.59 12.76 4.39
N ALA A 104 3.19 12.37 5.51
CA ALA A 104 3.57 13.31 6.54
C ALA A 104 4.76 14.19 6.09
N ALA A 105 4.99 15.29 6.80
CA ALA A 105 6.14 16.15 6.53
C ALA A 105 7.46 15.37 6.68
N GLY A 106 8.39 15.58 5.75
CA GLY A 106 9.69 14.88 5.73
C GLY A 106 9.66 13.42 5.26
N GLN A 107 8.49 12.85 4.99
CA GLN A 107 8.37 11.48 4.45
C GLN A 107 8.54 11.47 2.92
N PRO A 108 8.96 10.33 2.33
CA PRO A 108 9.06 10.19 0.88
C PRO A 108 7.70 10.28 0.21
N ASN A 109 7.70 10.65 -1.08
CA ASN A 109 6.50 10.46 -1.90
C ASN A 109 6.21 8.96 -2.00
N PHE A 110 4.98 8.62 -2.36
CA PHE A 110 4.57 7.23 -2.46
C PHE A 110 3.77 6.99 -3.72
N GLY A 111 3.86 5.79 -4.25
CA GLY A 111 2.92 5.27 -5.21
C GLY A 111 1.71 4.65 -4.52
N LEU A 112 0.52 4.82 -5.08
CA LEU A 112 -0.70 4.13 -4.66
C LEU A 112 -1.39 3.49 -5.87
N LYS A 113 -1.82 2.24 -5.72
CA LYS A 113 -2.64 1.52 -6.70
C LYS A 113 -3.69 0.65 -6.02
N VAL A 114 -4.75 0.32 -6.75
CA VAL A 114 -5.65 -0.78 -6.40
C VAL A 114 -5.04 -2.06 -6.95
N ALA A 115 -4.53 -2.92 -6.08
CA ALA A 115 -3.96 -4.21 -6.45
C ALA A 115 -5.06 -5.21 -6.85
N SER A 116 -6.19 -5.18 -6.14
CA SER A 116 -7.36 -5.98 -6.48
C SER A 116 -8.64 -5.35 -5.91
N ASN A 117 -9.77 -5.67 -6.53
CA ASN A 117 -11.09 -5.34 -6.04
C ASN A 117 -12.04 -6.49 -6.36
N SER A 118 -12.49 -7.21 -5.34
CA SER A 118 -13.45 -8.31 -5.48
C SER A 118 -14.90 -7.90 -5.18
N VAL A 119 -15.12 -6.66 -4.74
CA VAL A 119 -16.45 -6.15 -4.38
C VAL A 119 -17.21 -5.78 -5.64
N LYS A 120 -18.37 -6.43 -5.86
CA LYS A 120 -19.20 -6.13 -7.02
C LYS A 120 -19.77 -4.71 -6.93
N ALA A 121 -19.76 -4.01 -8.07
CA ALA A 121 -20.25 -2.65 -8.33
C ALA A 121 -19.41 -1.50 -7.77
N VAL A 122 -18.71 -1.66 -6.64
CA VAL A 122 -17.83 -0.59 -6.12
C VAL A 122 -16.69 -0.35 -7.11
N ARG A 123 -16.53 0.90 -7.54
CA ARG A 123 -15.42 1.35 -8.40
C ARG A 123 -14.53 2.29 -7.60
N ILE A 124 -13.23 2.19 -7.86
CA ILE A 124 -12.22 3.01 -7.19
C ILE A 124 -11.43 3.78 -8.24
N GLY A 125 -11.48 5.11 -8.15
CA GLY A 125 -10.61 6.03 -8.88
C GLY A 125 -9.44 6.45 -8.00
N LEU A 126 -8.27 6.68 -8.61
CA LEU A 126 -7.09 7.19 -7.92
C LEU A 126 -6.54 8.39 -8.65
N ASP A 127 -6.64 9.55 -8.01
CA ASP A 127 -6.07 10.79 -8.51
C ASP A 127 -4.84 11.17 -7.71
N ARG A 128 -3.77 11.54 -8.43
CA ARG A 128 -2.60 12.19 -7.83
C ARG A 128 -2.90 13.66 -7.63
N GLU A 129 -2.58 14.17 -6.46
CA GLU A 129 -2.66 15.59 -6.11
C GLU A 129 -1.37 16.10 -5.46
#